data_AF-A0A6B3FPJ0-F1
#
_entry.id   AF-A0A6B3FPJ0-F1
#
_cell.length_a   1.000
_cell.length_b   1.000
_cell.length_c   1.000
_cell.angle_alpha   90.00
_cell.angle_beta   90.00
_cell.angle_gamma   90.00
#
_symmetry.space_group_name_H-M   'P 1'
#
loop_
_entity.id
_entity.type
_entity.pdbx_description
1 polymer ?
#
loop_
_entity_poly.entity_id
_entity_poly.type
_entity_poly.pdbx_seq_one_letter_code
_entity_poly.pdbx_strand_id
1 'polypeptide(L)'
;IPEAAPVAAARAGRSRTEDVVLSDTGREGVWELRVDTRHPTLFQRPNDHVPGMLLLEAARQAACLAAGPGGIVPAEASSRFHRYAEFGSPCWISAVILPE
;
A
#
# COMPACT_ATOMS: atom_id res chain seq x y z
N ILE A 1 -3.97 15.19 -2.05
CA ILE A 1 -3.67 14.69 -0.70
C ILE A 1 -4.76 13.69 -0.36
N PRO A 2 -4.45 12.47 0.12
CA PRO A 2 -5.47 11.46 0.41
C PRO A 2 -6.46 11.96 1.46
N GLU A 3 -7.76 11.83 1.20
CA GLU A 3 -8.82 12.27 2.12
C GLU A 3 -9.12 11.26 3.22
N ALA A 4 -9.14 9.96 2.87
CA ALA A 4 -9.34 8.89 3.83
C ALA A 4 -8.22 8.88 4.89
N ALA A 5 -8.48 8.33 6.08
CA ALA A 5 -7.44 8.16 7.10
C ALA A 5 -6.59 6.92 6.78
N PRO A 6 -5.26 6.95 7.07
CA PRO A 6 -4.44 5.75 6.95
C PRO A 6 -4.87 4.68 7.94
N VAL A 7 -4.62 3.42 7.59
CA VAL A 7 -4.68 2.33 8.57
C VAL A 7 -3.65 2.55 9.68
N ALA A 8 -3.82 1.88 10.83
CA ALA A 8 -2.86 1.98 11.92
C ALA A 8 -1.45 1.52 11.47
N ALA A 9 -0.44 2.37 11.68
CA ALA A 9 0.93 2.13 11.21
C ALA A 9 1.49 0.77 11.63
N ALA A 10 1.29 0.39 12.90
CA ALA A 10 1.75 -0.89 13.42
C ALA A 10 1.14 -2.08 12.65
N ARG A 11 -0.13 -2.01 12.27
CA ARG A 11 -0.80 -3.06 11.48
C ARG A 11 -0.26 -3.14 10.04
N ALA A 12 0.20 -2.02 9.49
CA ALA A 12 0.86 -1.96 8.19
C ALA A 12 2.37 -2.32 8.24
N GLY A 13 2.89 -2.70 9.42
CA GLY A 13 4.32 -2.94 9.62
C GLY A 13 5.18 -1.69 9.44
N ARG A 14 4.68 -0.54 9.88
CA ARG A 14 5.35 0.77 9.90
C ARG A 14 5.35 1.35 11.31
N SER A 15 6.35 2.16 11.62
CA SER A 15 6.44 2.90 12.89
C SER A 15 5.83 4.29 12.82
N ARG A 16 5.69 4.84 11.62
CA ARG A 16 5.24 6.21 11.35
C ARG A 16 3.99 6.19 10.49
N THR A 17 3.04 7.07 10.79
CA THR A 17 1.76 7.16 10.07
C THR A 17 1.94 7.70 8.66
N GLU A 18 2.91 8.58 8.44
CA GLU A 18 3.26 9.12 7.12
C GLU A 18 3.80 8.07 6.15
N ASP A 19 4.36 6.97 6.66
CA ASP A 19 4.84 5.85 5.83
C ASP A 19 3.69 4.88 5.47
N VAL A 20 2.46 5.11 5.94
CA VAL A 20 1.29 4.28 5.64
C VAL A 20 0.65 4.69 4.33
N VAL A 21 0.61 3.74 3.39
CA VAL A 21 0.12 3.98 2.02
C VAL A 21 -1.23 3.33 1.75
N LEU A 22 -1.90 2.80 2.78
CA LEU A 22 -3.21 2.18 2.68
C LEU A 22 -4.25 2.84 3.60
N SER A 23 -5.46 3.03 3.09
CA SER A 23 -6.65 3.37 3.88
C SER A 23 -7.61 2.18 3.91
N ASP A 24 -8.42 2.10 4.96
CA ASP A 24 -9.46 1.08 5.06
C ASP A 24 -10.62 1.38 4.08
N THR A 25 -11.18 0.34 3.47
CA THR A 25 -12.36 0.44 2.58
C THR A 25 -13.63 -0.11 3.23
N GLY A 26 -13.52 -0.69 4.43
CA GLY A 26 -14.58 -1.46 5.08
C GLY A 26 -14.78 -2.87 4.48
N ARG A 27 -14.01 -3.24 3.45
CA ARG A 27 -14.06 -4.56 2.83
C ARG A 27 -12.87 -5.40 3.30
N GLU A 28 -13.14 -6.63 3.73
CA GLU A 28 -12.10 -7.55 4.15
C GLU A 28 -11.11 -7.82 3.00
N GLY A 29 -9.81 -7.77 3.31
CA GLY A 29 -8.74 -8.05 2.35
C GLY A 29 -8.57 -7.02 1.24
N VAL A 30 -9.23 -5.85 1.33
CA VAL A 30 -9.18 -4.79 0.30
C VAL A 30 -8.95 -3.42 0.93
N TRP A 31 -7.97 -2.69 0.41
CA TRP A 31 -7.56 -1.38 0.87
C TRP A 31 -7.48 -0.38 -0.27
N GLU A 32 -7.61 0.90 0.04
CA GLU A 32 -7.42 1.98 -0.91
C GLU A 32 -5.97 2.46 -0.86
N LEU A 33 -5.34 2.59 -2.03
CA LEU A 33 -4.02 3.18 -2.14
C LEU A 33 -4.07 4.68 -1.83
N ARG A 34 -3.22 5.10 -0.90
CA ARG A 34 -3.01 6.50 -0.55
C ARG A 34 -1.89 7.09 -1.39
N VAL A 35 -2.26 7.99 -2.30
CA VAL A 35 -1.30 8.74 -3.11
C VAL A 35 -1.04 10.11 -2.46
N ASP A 36 -0.10 10.17 -1.51
CA ASP A 36 0.41 11.44 -1.00
C ASP A 36 1.68 11.87 -1.74
N THR A 37 1.50 12.72 -2.76
CA THR A 37 2.59 13.24 -3.60
C THR A 37 3.58 14.14 -2.86
N ARG A 38 3.31 14.49 -1.60
CA ARG A 38 4.24 15.25 -0.74
C ARG A 38 5.26 14.35 -0.05
N HIS A 39 5.10 13.03 -0.12
CA HIS A 39 6.00 12.10 0.58
C HIS A 39 7.40 12.13 -0.05
N PRO A 40 8.44 12.62 0.67
CA PRO A 40 9.73 12.95 0.07
C PRO A 40 10.48 11.74 -0.50
N THR A 41 10.28 10.57 0.10
CA THR A 41 10.91 9.32 -0.37
C THR A 41 10.20 8.70 -1.57
N LEU A 42 8.86 8.69 -1.58
CA LEU A 42 8.06 8.00 -2.59
C LEU A 42 7.80 8.87 -3.83
N PHE A 43 7.90 10.20 -3.70
CA PHE A 43 7.72 11.17 -4.76
C PHE A 43 8.89 12.16 -4.80
N GLN A 44 10.05 11.69 -5.29
CA GLN A 44 11.27 12.51 -5.42
C GLN A 44 11.24 13.50 -6.60
N ARG A 45 10.36 13.26 -7.58
CA ARG A 45 10.15 14.10 -8.76
C ARG A 45 8.66 14.15 -9.10
N PRO A 46 8.19 15.19 -9.82
CA PRO A 46 6.83 15.19 -10.37
C PRO A 46 6.64 13.95 -11.23
N ASN A 47 5.66 13.12 -10.85
CA ASN A 47 5.22 11.96 -11.61
C ASN A 47 3.80 12.23 -12.10
N ASP A 48 3.45 11.70 -13.26
CA ASP A 48 2.10 11.73 -13.83
C ASP A 48 1.28 10.47 -13.48
N HIS A 49 1.91 9.47 -12.85
CA HIS A 49 1.31 8.20 -12.43
C HIS A 49 1.88 7.70 -11.09
N VAL A 50 1.22 6.69 -10.52
CA VAL A 50 1.64 6.01 -9.29
C VAL A 50 2.98 5.28 -9.53
N PRO A 51 4.05 5.62 -8.79
CA PRO A 51 5.34 4.97 -8.98
C PRO A 51 5.28 3.50 -8.54
N GLY A 52 5.98 2.63 -9.27
CA GLY A 52 6.02 1.19 -8.96
C GLY A 52 6.47 0.88 -7.53
N MET A 53 7.38 1.68 -6.96
CA MET A 53 7.81 1.54 -5.56
C MET A 53 6.68 1.76 -4.55
N LEU A 54 5.73 2.66 -4.85
CA LEU A 54 4.54 2.86 -4.02
C LEU A 54 3.62 1.64 -4.08
N LEU A 55 3.46 1.02 -5.25
CA LEU A 55 2.69 -0.22 -5.40
C LEU A 55 3.33 -1.40 -4.65
N LEU A 56 4.66 -1.53 -4.68
CA LEU A 56 5.37 -2.56 -3.93
C LEU A 56 5.23 -2.37 -2.42
N GLU A 57 5.36 -1.14 -1.92
CA GLU A 57 5.13 -0.86 -0.50
C GLU A 57 3.67 -1.14 -0.11
N ALA A 58 2.71 -0.78 -0.97
CA ALA A 58 1.30 -1.07 -0.74
C ALA A 58 1.03 -2.58 -0.66
N ALA A 59 1.62 -3.37 -1.56
CA ALA A 59 1.54 -4.83 -1.50
C ALA A 59 2.11 -5.39 -0.19
N ARG A 60 3.27 -4.88 0.25
CA ARG A 60 3.90 -5.27 1.52
C ARG A 60 3.01 -4.93 2.73
N GLN A 61 2.41 -3.74 2.77
CA GLN A 61 1.49 -3.33 3.83
C GLN A 61 0.21 -4.17 3.83
N ALA A 62 -0.36 -4.45 2.65
CA ALA A 62 -1.54 -5.31 2.52
C ALA A 62 -1.27 -6.73 3.03
N ALA A 63 -0.09 -7.28 2.76
CA ALA A 63 0.32 -8.57 3.29
C ALA A 63 0.49 -8.56 4.82
N CYS A 64 1.04 -7.49 5.42
CA CYS A 64 1.03 -7.33 6.89
C CYS A 64 -0.38 -7.28 7.47
N LEU A 65 -1.29 -6.54 6.82
CA LEU A 65 -2.68 -6.40 7.26
C LEU A 65 -3.44 -7.73 7.18
N ALA A 66 -3.20 -8.51 6.13
CA ALA A 66 -3.80 -9.83 5.93
C ALA A 66 -3.25 -10.88 6.91
N ALA A 67 -1.95 -10.86 7.20
CA ALA A 67 -1.31 -11.78 8.16
C ALA A 67 -1.69 -11.49 9.62
N GLY A 68 -2.12 -10.26 9.93
CA GLY A 68 -2.57 -9.88 11.25
C GLY A 68 -1.44 -9.49 12.22
N PRO A 69 -1.67 -9.53 13.54
CA PRO A 69 -0.77 -8.94 14.55
C PRO A 69 0.65 -9.51 14.58
N GLY A 70 0.85 -10.74 14.13
CA GLY A 70 2.19 -11.36 14.04
C GLY A 70 3.08 -10.70 12.97
N GLY A 71 2.47 -9.97 12.03
CA GLY A 71 3.17 -9.34 10.92
C GLY A 71 3.81 -10.37 9.98
N ILE A 72 4.62 -9.86 9.05
CA ILE A 72 5.43 -10.67 8.15
C ILE A 72 6.81 -10.05 7.98
N VAL A 73 7.81 -10.90 7.74
CA VAL A 73 9.12 -10.50 7.21
C VAL A 73 9.18 -11.01 5.77
N PRO A 74 9.14 -10.12 4.76
CA PRO A 74 9.25 -10.54 3.37
C PRO A 74 10.58 -11.27 3.12
N ALA A 75 10.51 -12.50 2.63
CA ALA A 75 11.69 -13.29 2.25
C ALA A 75 11.89 -13.30 0.72
N GLU A 76 10.80 -13.36 -0.04
CA GLU A 76 10.78 -13.36 -1.50
C GLU A 76 9.56 -12.55 -1.98
N ALA A 77 9.69 -11.92 -3.15
CA ALA A 77 8.58 -11.28 -3.83
C ALA A 77 8.72 -11.44 -5.36
N SER A 78 7.60 -11.73 -6.02
CA SER A 78 7.48 -11.72 -7.46
C SER A 78 6.39 -10.74 -7.86
N SER A 79 6.67 -9.88 -8.85
CA SER A 79 5.74 -8.84 -9.27
C SER A 79 5.77 -8.68 -10.78
N ARG A 80 4.60 -8.37 -11.36
CA ARG A 80 4.47 -7.99 -12.77
C ARG A 80 3.60 -6.74 -12.87
N PHE A 81 4.11 -5.72 -13.55
CA PHE A 81 3.39 -4.48 -13.81
C PHE A 81 2.76 -4.56 -15.20
N HIS A 82 1.43 -4.51 -15.25
CA HIS A 82 0.68 -4.69 -16.49
C HIS A 82 0.24 -3.38 -17.12
N ARG A 83 -0.08 -2.37 -16.30
CA ARG A 83 -0.65 -1.08 -16.70
C ARG A 83 -0.25 -0.01 -15.69
N TYR A 84 -0.33 1.25 -16.10
CA TYR A 84 -0.18 2.38 -15.20
C TYR A 84 -1.41 2.53 -14.30
N ALA A 85 -1.18 2.90 -13.04
CA ALA A 85 -2.20 3.40 -12.14
C ALA A 85 -2.10 4.93 -12.08
N GLU A 86 -3.19 5.63 -12.41
CA GLU A 86 -3.25 7.08 -12.50
C GLU A 86 -3.79 7.70 -11.20
N PHE A 87 -3.38 8.92 -10.86
CA PHE A 87 -3.81 9.58 -9.60
C PHE A 87 -5.30 9.92 -9.54
N GLY A 88 -5.96 10.07 -10.70
CA GLY A 88 -7.35 10.49 -10.79
C GLY A 88 -8.37 9.36 -10.64
N SER A 89 -7.92 8.12 -10.47
CA SER A 89 -8.78 6.94 -10.33
C SER A 89 -8.43 6.19 -9.05
N PRO A 90 -9.43 5.72 -8.28
CA PRO A 90 -9.16 4.88 -7.13
C PRO A 90 -8.32 3.66 -7.50
N CYS A 91 -7.29 3.38 -6.70
CA CYS A 91 -6.46 2.20 -6.86
C CYS A 91 -6.67 1.30 -5.65
N TRP A 92 -7.23 0.11 -5.90
CA TRP A 92 -7.52 -0.87 -4.86
C TRP A 92 -6.38 -1.88 -4.76
N ILE A 93 -5.97 -2.17 -3.53
CA ILE A 93 -4.94 -3.15 -3.21
C ILE A 93 -5.63 -4.28 -2.46
N SER A 94 -5.50 -5.50 -2.95
CA SER A 94 -6.03 -6.69 -2.29
C SER A 94 -4.92 -7.67 -1.92
N ALA A 95 -5.11 -8.38 -0.82
CA ALA A 95 -4.24 -9.47 -0.41
C ALA A 95 -5.08 -10.64 0.09
N VAL A 96 -4.60 -11.84 -0.19
CA VAL A 96 -5.18 -13.10 0.29
C VAL A 96 -4.07 -13.95 0.88
N ILE A 97 -4.38 -14.66 1.97
CA ILE A 97 -3.49 -15.69 2.50
C ILE A 97 -3.73 -16.97 1.70
N LEU A 98 -2.68 -17.48 1.08
CA LEU A 98 -2.74 -18.76 0.39
C LEU A 98 -2.63 -19.89 1.41
N PRO A 99 -3.34 -21.01 1.22
CA PRO A 99 -3.11 -22.22 1.99
C PRO A 99 -1.69 -22.75 1.73
N GLU A 100 -1.16 -23.50 2.71
CA GLU A 100 0.09 -24.25 2.57
C GLU A 100 0.01 -25.34 1.47
#